data_AF-A0A2P4QE62-F1
#
_entry.id   AF-A0A2P4QE62-F1
#
_cell.length_a   1.000
_cell.length_b   1.000
_cell.length_c   1.000
_cell.angle_alpha   90.00
_cell.angle_beta   90.00
_cell.angle_gamma   90.00
#
_symmetry.space_group_name_H-M   'P 1'
#
loop_
_entity.id
_entity.type
_entity.pdbx_description
1 polymer ?
#
loop_
_entity_poly.entity_id
_entity_poly.type
_entity_poly.pdbx_seq_one_letter_code
_entity_poly.pdbx_strand_id
1 'polypeptide(L)'
;CGPGAWLIDLANKYEDSNFFGIDIKSVYPSEAIPENLEFVEADIFNGLPFPDDEFDFVHQEVMGLIIKAIQWDFVISELVRVTKPGSFIELVE
;
A
#
# COMPACT_ATOMS: atom_id res chain seq x y z
N CYS A 1 -0.53 -5.76 2.47
CA CYS A 1 0.22 -6.13 1.24
C CYS A 1 0.51 -7.64 1.21
N GLY A 2 0.04 -8.39 2.21
CA GLY A 2 0.22 -9.83 2.30
C GLY A 2 1.69 -10.22 2.16
N PRO A 3 1.99 -11.33 1.46
CA PRO A 3 3.34 -11.80 1.24
C PRO A 3 4.26 -10.83 0.47
N GLY A 4 3.74 -9.73 -0.09
CA GLY A 4 4.54 -8.71 -0.79
C GLY A 4 5.04 -9.11 -2.18
N ALA A 5 4.68 -10.29 -2.69
CA ALA A 5 5.17 -10.79 -3.99
C ALA A 5 4.95 -9.80 -5.15
N TRP A 6 3.76 -9.18 -5.22
CA TRP A 6 3.45 -8.18 -6.24
C TRP A 6 4.38 -6.95 -6.17
N LEU A 7 4.66 -6.45 -4.95
CA LEU A 7 5.59 -5.34 -4.76
C LEU A 7 7.03 -5.72 -5.10
N ILE A 8 7.46 -6.93 -4.75
CA ILE A 8 8.80 -7.44 -5.09
C ILE A 8 8.96 -7.53 -6.61
N ASP A 9 7.97 -8.03 -7.33
CA ASP A 9 8.00 -8.11 -8.79
C ASP A 9 8.06 -6.72 -9.44
N LEU A 10 7.29 -5.76 -8.91
CA LEU A 10 7.31 -4.38 -9.41
C LEU A 10 8.63 -3.67 -9.11
N ALA A 11 9.15 -3.81 -7.90
CA ALA A 11 10.40 -3.20 -7.47
C ALA A 11 11.59 -3.70 -8.30
N ASN A 12 11.64 -4.99 -8.62
CA ASN A 12 12.64 -5.57 -9.53
C ASN A 12 12.47 -5.10 -10.98
N LYS A 13 11.23 -4.80 -11.41
CA LYS A 13 10.94 -4.38 -12.79
C LYS A 13 11.19 -2.89 -13.03
N TYR A 14 10.93 -2.06 -12.01
CA TYR A 14 10.97 -0.60 -12.10
C TYR A 14 11.98 -0.04 -11.09
N GLU A 15 13.26 -0.24 -11.39
CA GLU A 15 14.38 0.11 -10.50
C GLU A 15 14.46 1.61 -10.15
N ASP A 16 13.94 2.49 -11.01
CA ASP A 16 13.91 3.95 -10.80
C ASP A 16 12.71 4.43 -9.95
N SER A 17 11.85 3.51 -9.49
CA SER A 17 10.67 3.82 -8.67
C SER A 17 10.83 3.28 -7.25
N ASN A 18 10.27 3.98 -6.26
CA ASN A 18 10.25 3.52 -4.87
C ASN A 18 8.88 2.92 -4.54
N PHE A 19 8.89 1.82 -3.79
CA PHE A 19 7.71 1.05 -3.44
C PHE A 19 7.59 0.91 -1.92
N PHE A 20 6.35 0.92 -1.45
CA PHE A 20 6.03 0.78 -0.03
C PHE A 20 4.90 -0.22 0.15
N GLY A 21 5.10 -1.23 0.99
CA GLY A 21 4.10 -2.23 1.33
C GLY A 21 3.60 -2.08 2.75
N ILE A 22 2.29 -1.91 2.93
CA ILE A 22 1.65 -1.84 4.25
C ILE A 22 0.95 -3.15 4.57
N ASP A 23 1.19 -3.74 5.73
CA ASP A 23 0.38 -4.82 6.28
C ASP A 23 0.28 -4.74 7.80
N ILE A 24 -0.80 -5.25 8.40
CA ILE A 24 -0.95 -5.29 9.86
C ILE A 24 0.02 -6.29 10.53
N LYS A 25 0.62 -7.19 9.74
CA LYS A 25 1.64 -8.13 10.19
C LYS A 25 2.76 -8.24 9.18
N SER A 26 3.98 -8.38 9.69
CA SER A 26 5.16 -8.73 8.91
C SER A 26 5.09 -10.17 8.37
N VAL A 27 4.35 -10.38 7.28
CA VAL A 27 4.17 -11.69 6.60
C VAL A 27 4.97 -11.81 5.29
N TYR A 28 5.73 -10.77 4.94
CA TYR A 28 6.63 -10.72 3.79
C TYR A 28 8.00 -11.38 4.10
N PRO A 29 8.76 -11.80 3.07
CA PRO A 29 10.10 -12.34 3.24
C PRO A 29 11.04 -11.36 3.94
N SER A 30 11.95 -11.85 4.77
CA SER A 30 13.00 -11.04 5.41
C SER A 30 14.29 -10.95 4.58
N GLU A 31 14.40 -11.74 3.51
CA GLU A 31 15.59 -11.85 2.67
C GLU A 31 15.24 -11.46 1.22
N ALA A 32 16.23 -10.95 0.47
CA ALA A 32 16.10 -10.59 -0.94
C ALA A 32 15.03 -9.52 -1.26
N ILE A 33 14.83 -8.56 -0.35
CA ILE A 33 14.00 -7.37 -0.61
C ILE A 33 14.82 -6.39 -1.48
N PRO A 34 14.29 -5.92 -2.63
CA PRO A 34 14.95 -4.88 -3.43
C PRO A 34 15.21 -3.59 -2.66
N GLU A 35 16.30 -2.87 -2.98
CA GLU A 35 16.69 -1.65 -2.26
C GLU A 35 15.66 -0.51 -2.36
N ASN A 36 14.82 -0.54 -3.40
CA ASN A 36 13.75 0.41 -3.66
C ASN A 36 12.38 -0.04 -3.12
N LEU A 37 12.34 -1.02 -2.22
CA LEU A 37 11.12 -1.51 -1.58
C LEU A 37 11.23 -1.50 -0.06
N GLU A 38 10.34 -0.79 0.61
CA GLU A 38 10.19 -0.79 2.06
C GLU A 38 8.86 -1.44 2.48
N PHE A 39 8.89 -2.28 3.51
CA PHE A 39 7.68 -2.80 4.13
C PHE A 39 7.46 -2.16 5.50
N VAL A 40 6.22 -1.73 5.75
CA VAL A 40 5.80 -1.01 6.94
C VAL A 40 4.66 -1.79 7.60
N GLU A 41 4.87 -2.18 8.86
CA GLU A 41 3.82 -2.80 9.65
C GLU A 41 2.86 -1.72 10.17
N ALA A 42 1.63 -1.69 9.65
CA ALA A 42 0.61 -0.72 10.04
C ALA A 42 -0.81 -1.24 9.79
N ASP A 43 -1.75 -0.76 10.59
CA ASP A 43 -3.17 -1.03 10.42
C ASP A 43 -3.84 0.12 9.66
N ILE A 44 -4.41 -0.19 8.49
CA ILE A 44 -5.11 0.78 7.64
C ILE A 44 -6.26 1.49 8.36
N PHE A 45 -6.83 0.88 9.41
CA PHE A 45 -7.90 1.48 10.20
C PHE A 45 -7.42 2.52 11.21
N ASN A 46 -6.10 2.64 11.43
CA ASN A 46 -5.50 3.67 12.28
C ASN A 46 -4.93 4.85 11.48
N GLY A 47 -5.06 4.82 10.16
CA GLY A 47 -4.44 5.77 9.24
C GLY A 47 -3.12 5.27 8.67
N LEU A 48 -2.82 5.69 7.45
CA LEU A 48 -1.60 5.33 6.75
C LEU A 48 -0.41 6.16 7.27
N PRO A 49 0.73 5.54 7.62
CA PRO A 49 1.89 6.21 8.23
C PRO A 49 2.73 6.99 7.21
N PHE A 50 2.07 7.68 6.28
CA PHE A 50 2.70 8.44 5.20
C PHE A 50 2.18 9.88 5.17
N PRO A 51 2.99 10.83 4.68
CA PRO A 51 2.54 12.20 4.43
C PRO A 51 1.37 12.27 3.45
N ASP A 52 0.71 13.43 3.47
CA ASP A 52 -0.27 13.77 2.44
C ASP A 52 0.44 13.95 1.09
N ASP A 53 -0.23 13.61 -0.02
CA ASP A 53 0.27 13.80 -1.38
C ASP A 53 1.66 13.18 -1.64
N GLU A 54 1.94 12.00 -1.08
CA GLU A 54 3.25 11.33 -1.20
C GLU A 54 3.34 10.46 -2.46
N PHE A 55 2.28 9.71 -2.79
CA PHE A 55 2.33 8.66 -3.81
C PHE A 55 1.70 9.07 -5.14
N ASP A 56 2.37 8.68 -6.23
CA ASP A 56 1.86 8.81 -7.60
C ASP A 56 0.94 7.65 -8.02
N PHE A 57 0.94 6.56 -7.25
CA PHE A 57 0.10 5.38 -7.47
C PHE A 57 -0.14 4.67 -6.14
N VAL A 58 -1.42 4.46 -5.79
CA VAL A 58 -1.83 3.71 -4.60
C VAL A 58 -2.67 2.52 -5.05
N HIS A 59 -2.32 1.33 -4.58
CA HIS A 59 -2.98 0.08 -4.93
C HIS A 59 -3.48 -0.63 -3.68
N GLN A 60 -4.74 -1.07 -3.71
CA GLN A 60 -5.33 -1.92 -2.69
C GLN A 60 -6.05 -3.10 -3.36
N GLU A 61 -5.80 -4.31 -2.83
CA GLU A 61 -6.35 -5.55 -3.38
C GLU A 61 -6.99 -6.42 -2.28
N VAL A 62 -8.16 -7.00 -2.58
CA VAL A 62 -8.86 -8.06 -1.82
C VAL A 62 -9.13 -7.67 -0.35
N MET A 63 -9.57 -6.43 -0.09
CA MET A 63 -9.86 -5.96 1.28
C MET A 63 -11.35 -5.93 1.62
N GLY A 64 -12.24 -6.17 0.68
CA GLY A 64 -13.70 -6.18 0.87
C GLY A 64 -14.22 -7.28 1.79
N LEU A 65 -13.42 -8.32 2.05
CA LEU A 65 -13.70 -9.32 3.07
C LEU A 65 -13.31 -8.88 4.50
N ILE A 66 -12.52 -7.81 4.62
CA ILE A 66 -11.92 -7.33 5.87
C ILE A 66 -12.53 -5.99 6.28
N ILE A 67 -12.69 -5.07 5.32
CA ILE A 67 -13.22 -3.72 5.53
C ILE A 67 -14.75 -3.78 5.58
N LYS A 68 -15.33 -3.36 6.70
CA LYS A 68 -16.79 -3.25 6.84
C LYS A 68 -17.31 -2.04 6.06
N ALA A 69 -18.57 -2.10 5.63
CA ALA A 69 -19.27 -1.01 4.94
C ALA A 69 -19.04 0.38 5.57
N ILE A 70 -19.12 0.48 6.90
CA ILE A 70 -18.96 1.74 7.64
C ILE A 70 -17.50 2.26 7.73
N GLN A 71 -16.52 1.41 7.40
CA GLN A 71 -15.09 1.76 7.47
C GLN A 71 -14.55 2.26 6.13
N TRP A 72 -15.27 2.03 5.02
CA TRP A 72 -14.82 2.39 3.68
C TRP A 72 -14.61 3.89 3.50
N ASP A 73 -15.48 4.74 4.06
CA ASP A 73 -15.31 6.19 3.98
C ASP A 73 -13.96 6.63 4.56
N PHE A 74 -13.59 6.07 5.72
CA PHE A 74 -12.30 6.34 6.35
C PHE A 74 -11.13 5.80 5.52
N VAL A 75 -11.20 4.53 5.09
CA VAL A 75 -10.13 3.92 4.29
C VAL A 75 -9.91 4.67 2.99
N ILE A 76 -10.97 4.99 2.25
CA ILE A 76 -10.88 5.77 1.00
C ILE A 76 -10.32 7.16 1.29
N SER A 77 -10.72 7.81 2.39
CA SER A 77 -10.15 9.11 2.75
C SER A 77 -8.64 9.05 2.99
N GLU A 78 -8.13 7.97 3.58
CA GLU A 78 -6.71 7.77 3.79
C GLU A 78 -5.96 7.45 2.49
N LEU A 79 -6.53 6.62 1.62
CA LEU A 79 -5.96 6.36 0.30
C LEU A 79 -5.89 7.64 -0.54
N VAL A 80 -6.93 8.48 -0.49
CA VAL A 80 -6.95 9.79 -1.17
C VAL A 80 -5.93 10.74 -0.55
N ARG A 81 -5.84 10.82 0.78
CA ARG A 81 -4.93 11.73 1.48
C ARG A 81 -3.47 11.51 1.07
N VAL A 82 -3.02 10.26 0.99
CA VAL A 82 -1.63 9.94 0.65
C VAL A 82 -1.34 9.99 -0.86
N THR A 83 -2.37 10.10 -1.70
CA THR A 83 -2.22 10.14 -3.16
C THR A 83 -2.14 11.57 -3.67
N LYS A 84 -1.12 11.89 -4.47
CA LYS A 84 -0.97 13.21 -5.07
C LYS A 84 -2.20 13.64 -5.89
N PRO A 85 -2.52 14.94 -5.95
CA PRO A 85 -3.62 15.41 -6.78
C PRO A 85 -3.35 15.11 -8.26
N GLY A 86 -4.29 14.41 -8.91
CA GLY A 86 -4.18 14.00 -10.32
C GLY A 86 -3.50 12.64 -10.55
N SER A 87 -3.05 11.98 -9.48
CA SER A 87 -2.50 10.63 -9.51
C SER A 87 -3.60 9.56 -9.33
N PHE A 88 -3.20 8.28 -9.29
CA PHE A 88 -4.12 7.16 -9.41
C PHE A 88 -4.27 6.36 -8.11
N ILE A 89 -5.51 5.95 -7.83
CA ILE A 89 -5.86 4.95 -6.83
C ILE A 89 -6.50 3.78 -7.57
N GLU A 90 -5.97 2.58 -7.36
CA GLU A 90 -6.51 1.33 -7.90
C GLU A 90 -7.07 0.48 -6.76
N LEU A 91 -8.34 0.10 -6.89
CA LEU A 91 -9.01 -0.84 -5.97
C LEU A 91 -9.35 -2.11 -6.76
N VAL A 92 -8.88 -3.25 -6.28
CA VAL A 92 -9.15 -4.57 -6.86
C VAL A 92 -9.84 -5.42 -5.80
N GLU A 93 -11.02 -5.97 -6.09
CA GLU A 93 -11.87 -6.71 -5.15
C GLU A 93 -12.38 -8.03 -5.72
#